data_AF-A0A9X7T601-F1
#
_entry.id   AF-A0A9X7T601-F1
#
_cell.length_a   1.000
_cell.length_b   1.000
_cell.length_c   1.000
_cell.angle_alpha   90.00
_cell.angle_beta   90.00
_cell.angle_gamma   90.00
#
_symmetry.space_group_name_H-M   'P 1'
#
loop_
_entity.id
_entity.type
_entity.pdbx_description
1 polymer ?
#
loop_
_entity_poly.entity_id
_entity_poly.type
_entity_poly.pdbx_seq_one_letter_code
_entity_poly.pdbx_strand_id
1 'polypeptide(L)' 'MFVTTYETKQEDQDKFFENAVYKNLSAVKNNHVYRMTFEQMYYYDPLAIEGQLDLVVEKLLGHQAK' A
#
# COMPACT_ATOMS: atom_id res chain seq x y z
N MET A 1 -6.08 -3.91 3.49
CA MET A 1 -5.76 -3.97 2.05
C MET A 1 -4.43 -3.28 1.82
N PHE A 2 -3.46 -3.96 1.21
CA PHE A 2 -2.21 -3.34 0.76
C PHE A 2 -2.41 -2.81 -0.66
N VAL A 3 -1.94 -1.60 -0.94
CA VAL A 3 -2.09 -0.97 -2.25
C VAL A 3 -0.85 -0.18 -2.62
N THR A 4 -0.44 -0.30 -3.88
CA THR A 4 0.60 0.50 -4.51
C THR A 4 0.12 0.90 -5.90
N THR A 5 0.72 1.94 -6.47
CA THR A 5 0.44 2.42 -7.83
C THR A 5 1.75 2.56 -8.58
N TYR A 6 1.78 2.18 -9.85
CA TYR A 6 2.95 2.42 -10.72
C TYR A 6 2.99 3.87 -11.25
N GLU A 7 1.92 4.63 -11.07
CA GLU A 7 1.79 5.98 -11.60
C GLU A 7 2.75 6.94 -10.93
N THR A 8 3.60 7.59 -11.71
CA THR A 8 4.57 8.58 -11.21
C THR A 8 3.98 9.99 -11.16
N LYS A 9 2.84 10.22 -11.81
CA LYS A 9 2.16 11.51 -11.85
C LYS A 9 1.07 11.57 -10.78
N GLN A 10 1.06 12.68 -10.03
CA GLN A 10 0.07 12.90 -8.98
C GLN A 10 -1.37 12.86 -9.53
N GLU A 11 -1.62 13.47 -10.69
CA GLU A 11 -2.95 13.53 -11.30
C GLU A 11 -3.55 12.14 -11.58
N ASP A 12 -2.71 11.16 -11.94
CA ASP A 12 -3.16 9.81 -12.27
C ASP A 12 -3.33 8.96 -11.01
N GLN A 13 -2.50 9.19 -9.99
CA GLN A 13 -2.72 8.63 -8.65
C GLN A 13 -4.05 9.14 -8.06
N ASP A 14 -4.34 10.43 -8.20
CA ASP A 14 -5.58 11.03 -7.70
C ASP A 14 -6.80 10.41 -8.38
N LYS A 15 -6.77 10.20 -9.71
CA LYS A 15 -7.86 9.49 -10.43
C LYS A 15 -8.08 8.08 -9.87
N PHE A 16 -7.03 7.37 -9.49
CA PHE A 16 -7.15 6.04 -8.91
C PHE A 16 -7.76 6.08 -7.49
N PHE A 17 -7.27 6.96 -6.62
CA PHE A 17 -7.70 7.01 -5.22
C PHE A 17 -9.02 7.77 -5.00
N GLU A 18 -9.38 8.69 -5.90
CA GLU A 18 -10.57 9.53 -5.75
C GLU A 18 -11.83 8.96 -6.43
N ASN A 19 -11.70 7.89 -7.24
CA ASN A 19 -12.84 7.34 -7.95
C ASN A 19 -13.82 6.60 -7.01
N ALA A 20 -15.07 6.50 -7.49
CA ALA A 20 -16.17 5.92 -6.74
C ALA A 20 -15.98 4.42 -6.43
N VAL A 21 -15.27 3.67 -7.27
CA VAL A 21 -15.01 2.24 -7.05
C VAL A 21 -14.08 2.07 -5.86
N TYR A 22 -12.92 2.74 -5.86
CA TYR A 22 -11.95 2.70 -4.79
C TYR A 22 -12.57 3.13 -3.46
N LYS A 23 -13.23 4.31 -3.43
CA LYS A 23 -13.89 4.84 -2.23
C LYS A 23 -14.97 3.93 -1.66
N ASN A 24 -15.57 3.06 -2.48
CA ASN A 24 -16.62 2.16 -2.03
C ASN A 24 -16.14 0.83 -1.46
N LEU A 25 -14.86 0.50 -1.58
CA LEU A 25 -14.27 -0.71 -1.00
C LEU A 25 -14.40 -0.69 0.53
N SER A 26 -14.80 -1.82 1.12
CA SER A 26 -14.94 -1.93 2.58
C SER A 26 -13.64 -1.61 3.33
N ALA A 27 -12.48 -1.98 2.76
CA ALA A 27 -11.18 -1.65 3.34
C ALA A 27 -10.95 -0.13 3.41
N VAL A 28 -11.37 0.63 2.40
CA VAL A 28 -11.26 2.10 2.38
C VAL A 28 -12.21 2.72 3.40
N LYS A 29 -13.47 2.27 3.42
CA LYS A 29 -14.49 2.74 4.38
C LYS A 29 -14.12 2.49 5.84
N ASN A 30 -13.41 1.40 6.11
CA ASN A 30 -12.99 1.00 7.46
C ASN A 30 -11.57 1.47 7.82
N ASN A 31 -10.99 2.42 7.07
CA ASN A 31 -9.62 2.92 7.27
C ASN A 31 -8.57 1.80 7.38
N HIS A 32 -8.78 0.70 6.67
CA HIS A 32 -7.94 -0.49 6.71
C HIS A 32 -7.17 -0.64 5.39
N VAL A 33 -6.50 0.45 5.00
CA VAL A 33 -5.66 0.54 3.79
C VAL A 33 -4.24 0.89 4.18
N TYR A 34 -3.30 0.07 3.72
CA TYR A 34 -1.87 0.28 3.88
C TYR A 34 -1.30 0.65 2.51
N ARG A 35 -0.94 1.92 2.35
CA ARG A 35 -0.29 2.42 1.14
C ARG A 35 1.19 2.09 1.19
N MET A 36 1.67 1.45 0.13
CA MET A 36 3.07 1.11 -0.10
C MET A 36 3.55 1.91 -1.32
N THR A 37 4.83 2.29 -1.37
CA THR A 37 5.37 2.94 -2.58
C THR A 37 5.64 1.90 -3.66
N PHE A 38 5.85 2.36 -4.89
CA PHE A 38 6.22 1.48 -6.00
C PHE A 38 7.59 0.85 -5.76
N GLU A 39 8.56 1.66 -5.34
CA GLU A 39 9.95 1.26 -5.09
C GLU A 39 10.06 0.19 -4.00
N GLN A 40 9.20 0.26 -2.97
CA GLN A 40 9.13 -0.73 -1.91
C GLN A 40 8.68 -2.11 -2.43
N MET A 41 7.82 -2.14 -3.45
CA MET A 41 7.11 -3.35 -3.88
C MET A 41 7.48 -3.85 -5.28
N TYR A 42 8.33 -3.13 -6.01
CA TYR A 42 8.62 -3.45 -7.42
C TYR A 42 9.52 -4.68 -7.59
N TYR A 43 10.50 -4.84 -6.71
CA TYR A 43 11.46 -5.94 -6.79
C TYR A 43 10.90 -7.23 -6.16
N TYR A 44 11.36 -8.37 -6.65
CA TYR A 44 10.89 -9.70 -6.25
C TYR A 44 12.05 -10.71 -6.10
N ASP A 45 13.29 -10.21 -5.99
CA ASP A 45 14.42 -11.03 -5.59
C ASP A 45 14.33 -11.41 -4.09
N PRO A 46 15.05 -12.44 -3.64
CA PRO A 46 14.91 -12.94 -2.26
C PRO A 46 15.13 -11.86 -1.19
N LEU A 47 16.07 -10.93 -1.40
CA LEU A 47 16.35 -9.87 -0.44
C LEU A 47 15.19 -8.86 -0.38
N ALA A 48 14.64 -8.50 -1.55
CA ALA A 48 13.47 -7.63 -1.62
C ALA A 48 12.24 -8.25 -0.92
N ILE A 49 11.99 -9.55 -1.12
CA ILE A 49 10.85 -10.23 -0.49
C ILE A 49 10.98 -10.26 1.05
N GLU A 50 12.19 -10.48 1.59
CA GLU A 50 12.41 -10.40 3.04
C GLU A 50 12.06 -9.02 3.60
N GLY A 51 12.56 -7.95 2.99
CA GLY A 51 12.22 -6.58 3.41
C GLY A 51 10.74 -6.23 3.25
N GLN A 52 10.10 -6.70 2.19
CA GLN A 52 8.65 -6.49 1.97
C GLN A 52 7.80 -7.23 3.00
N LEU A 53 8.20 -8.43 3.42
CA LEU A 53 7.53 -9.18 4.48
C LEU A 53 7.57 -8.40 5.79
N ASP A 54 8.73 -7.85 6.16
CA ASP A 54 8.87 -7.03 7.36
C ASP A 54 7.95 -5.81 7.33
N LEU A 55 7.91 -5.08 6.21
CA LEU A 55 7.01 -3.93 6.05
C LEU A 55 5.53 -4.34 6.21
N VAL A 56 5.12 -5.46 5.61
CA VAL A 56 3.74 -5.97 5.71
C VAL A 56 3.39 -6.31 7.16
N VAL A 57 4.28 -7.04 7.86
CA VAL A 57 4.08 -7.42 9.26
C VAL A 57 3.99 -6.18 10.15
N GLU A 58 4.88 -5.21 9.98
CA GLU A 58 4.87 -3.97 10.75
C GLU A 58 3.54 -3.20 10.60
N LYS A 59 3.03 -3.08 9.36
CA LYS A 59 1.75 -2.42 9.08
C LYS A 59 0.56 -3.15 9.69
N LEU A 60 0.55 -4.49 9.66
CA LEU A 60 -0.53 -5.28 10.28
C LEU A 60 -0.54 -5.17 11.81
N LEU A 61 0.65 -5.13 12.43
CA LEU A 61 0.79 -5.06 13.88
C LEU A 61 0.70 -3.62 14.42
N GLY A 62 0.61 -2.62 13.54
CA GLY A 62 0.28 -1.23 13.89
C GLY A 62 1.36 -0.47 14.68
N HIS A 63 2.61 -0.94 14.68
CA HIS A 63 3.69 -0.43 15.55
C HIS A 63 3.25 -0.36 17.03
N GLN A 64 3.34 -1.48 17.76
CA GLN A 64 3.64 -1.42 19.20
C GLN A 64 5.03 -0.77 19.30
N ALA A 65 5.07 0.55 19.44
CA ALA A 65 6.29 1.27 19.72
C ALA A 65 6.94 0.66 20.98
N LYS A 66 8.20 0.22 20.84
CA LYS A 66 9.10 0.09 21.99
C LYS A 66 9.53 1.47 22.46
#